data_AF-A0A957QZ68-F1
#
_entry.id   AF-A0A957QZ68-F1
#
_cell.length_a   1.000
_cell.length_b   1.000
_cell.length_c   1.000
_cell.angle_alpha   90.00
_cell.angle_beta   90.00
_cell.angle_gamma   90.00
#
_symmetry.space_group_name_H-M   'P 1'
#
loop_
_entity.id
_entity.type
_entity.pdbx_description
1 polymer ?
#
loop_
_entity_poly.entity_id
_entity_poly.type
_entity_poly.pdbx_seq_one_letter_code
_entity_poly.pdbx_strand_id
1 'polypeptide(L)' 'HRLIWLNPLLGAPGYQPLVEGMAAALPYIDDFLPCHNLQSLTELADHIGRLGTGRSTSRRLAARNEHVHNTTG' A
#
# COMPACT_ATOMS: atom_id res chain seq x y z
N HIS A 1 -5.17 -6.60 1.57
CA HIS A 1 -4.98 -5.34 0.83
C HIS A 1 -3.97 -4.49 1.59
N ARG A 2 -3.36 -3.46 0.99
CA ARG A 2 -2.44 -2.55 1.67
C ARG A 2 -2.82 -1.11 1.35
N LEU A 3 -3.08 -0.28 2.35
CA LEU A 3 -3.46 1.12 2.24
C LEU A 3 -2.23 2.01 2.39
N ILE A 4 -1.85 2.66 1.30
CA ILE A 4 -0.77 3.64 1.26
C ILE A 4 -1.40 5.03 1.19
N TRP A 5 -1.09 5.88 2.17
CA TRP A 5 -1.53 7.27 2.21
C TRP A 5 -0.35 8.18 1.86
N LEU A 6 -0.50 8.91 0.76
CA LEU A 6 0.46 9.92 0.30
C LEU A 6 0.06 11.30 0.83
N ASN A 7 1.00 12.01 1.45
CA ASN A 7 0.75 13.31 2.04
C ASN A 7 1.83 14.33 1.65
N PRO A 8 1.49 15.38 0.88
CA PRO A 8 2.43 16.45 0.53
C PRO A 8 2.96 17.20 1.77
N LEU A 9 2.18 17.28 2.84
CA LEU A 9 2.56 18.03 4.03
C LEU A 9 3.58 17.28 4.91
N LEU A 10 3.79 15.98 4.71
CA LEU A 10 4.82 15.22 5.43
C LEU A 10 6.24 15.70 5.15
N GLY A 11 6.47 16.46 4.08
CA GLY A 11 7.76 17.10 3.80
C GLY A 11 8.03 18.37 4.61
N ALA A 12 7.01 18.92 5.27
CA ALA A 12 7.13 20.18 5.97
C ALA A 12 7.73 19.98 7.38
N PRO A 13 8.76 20.77 7.77
CA PRO A 13 9.26 20.76 9.15
C PRO A 13 8.14 21.04 10.15
N GLY A 14 8.01 20.19 11.18
CA GLY A 14 7.04 20.37 12.25
C GLY A 14 5.60 19.96 11.90
N TYR A 15 5.35 19.33 10.75
CA TYR A 15 4.03 18.80 10.42
C TYR A 15 3.53 17.79 11.47
N GLN A 16 2.30 17.99 11.95
CA GLN A 16 1.61 17.07 12.85
C GLN A 16 0.18 16.83 12.35
N PRO A 17 -0.31 15.58 12.32
CA PRO A 17 -1.66 15.24 11.88
C PRO A 17 -2.70 15.51 12.98
N LEU A 18 -2.88 16.79 13.35
CA LEU A 18 -3.67 17.20 14.52
C LEU A 18 -5.19 17.19 14.30
N VAL A 19 -5.64 17.11 13.05
CA VAL A 19 -7.08 17.09 12.73
C VAL A 19 -7.65 15.70 13.05
N GLU A 20 -8.80 15.69 13.72
CA GLU A 20 -9.45 14.48 14.24
C GLU A 20 -9.67 13.41 13.16
N GLY A 21 -10.10 13.81 11.96
CA GLY A 21 -10.29 12.89 10.84
C GLY A 21 -9.01 12.19 10.39
N MET A 22 -7.85 12.86 10.48
CA MET A 22 -6.58 12.24 10.14
C MET A 22 -6.11 11.31 11.27
N ALA A 23 -6.23 11.75 12.53
CA ALA A 23 -5.91 10.91 13.68
C ALA A 23 -6.73 9.62 13.70
N ALA A 24 -8.03 9.71 13.36
CA ALA A 24 -8.91 8.56 13.25
C ALA A 24 -8.51 7.59 12.12
N ALA A 25 -7.90 8.10 11.04
CA ALA A 25 -7.46 7.28 9.93
C ALA A 25 -6.11 6.58 10.17
N LEU A 26 -5.21 7.17 10.97
CA LEU A 26 -3.85 6.67 11.21
C LEU A 26 -3.76 5.17 11.54
N PRO A 27 -4.62 4.59 12.42
CA PRO A 27 -4.53 3.16 12.77
C PRO A 27 -4.80 2.21 11.61
N TYR A 28 -5.43 2.68 10.53
CA TYR A 28 -5.82 1.87 9.37
C TYR A 28 -4.85 1.99 8.19
N ILE A 29 -3.85 2.86 8.28
CA ILE A 29 -2.89 3.13 7.21
C ILE A 29 -1.69 2.20 7.37
N ASP A 30 -1.38 1.43 6.33
CA ASP A 30 -0.23 0.52 6.32
C ASP A 30 1.09 1.24 6.02
N ASP A 31 1.04 2.29 5.19
CA ASP A 31 2.19 3.12 4.83
C ASP A 31 1.77 4.59 4.76
N PHE A 32 2.46 5.46 5.51
CA PHE A 32 2.24 6.91 5.50
C PHE A 32 3.49 7.61 4.94
N LEU A 33 3.41 8.11 3.71
CA LEU A 33 4.58 8.52 2.93
C LEU A 33 4.46 9.96 2.36
N PRO A 34 5.58 10.69 2.25
CA PRO A 34 5.59 12.00 1.59
C PRO A 34 5.37 11.89 0.07
N CYS A 35 4.85 12.95 -0.56
CA CYS A 35 4.73 13.05 -2.02
C CYS A 35 4.90 14.48 -2.55
N HIS A 36 5.80 15.27 -1.95
CA HIS A 36 5.91 16.72 -2.16
C HIS A 36 7.02 17.14 -3.13
N ASN A 37 7.84 16.20 -3.62
CA ASN A 37 8.91 16.47 -4.57
C ASN A 37 9.31 15.22 -5.36
N LEU A 38 10.18 15.38 -6.36
CA LEU A 38 10.64 14.27 -7.20
C LEU A 38 11.35 13.17 -6.40
N GLN A 39 12.13 13.52 -5.38
CA GLN A 39 12.79 12.54 -4.52
C GLN A 39 11.77 11.63 -3.82
N SER A 40 10.72 12.19 -3.25
CA SER A 40 9.64 11.41 -2.61
C SER A 40 8.90 10.51 -3.59
N LEU A 41 8.81 10.89 -4.87
CA LEU A 41 8.23 10.05 -5.92
C LEU A 41 9.16 8.88 -6.30
N THR A 42 10.47 9.12 -6.35
CA THR A 42 11.47 8.05 -6.55
C THR A 42 11.43 7.05 -5.38
N GLU A 43 11.40 7.54 -4.14
CA GLU A 43 11.30 6.71 -2.94
C GLU A 43 10.00 5.89 -2.91
N LEU A 44 8.88 6.47 -3.39
CA LEU A 44 7.62 5.76 -3.57
C LEU A 44 7.73 4.63 -4.60
N ALA A 45 8.39 4.88 -5.75
CA ALA A 45 8.59 3.87 -6.78
C ALA A 45 9.41 2.69 -6.25
N ASP A 46 10.49 2.97 -5.52
CA ASP A 46 11.31 1.94 -4.87
C ASP A 46 10.51 1.17 -3.81
N HIS A 47 9.70 1.89 -3.01
CA HIS A 47 8.85 1.28 -1.99
C HIS A 47 7.87 0.29 -2.61
N ILE A 48 7.15 0.70 -3.65
CA ILE A 48 6.22 -0.17 -4.37
C ILE A 48 6.96 -1.34 -5.04
N GLY A 49 8.14 -1.09 -5.63
CA GLY A 49 8.97 -2.12 -6.26
C GLY A 49 9.33 -3.26 -5.30
N ARG A 50 9.67 -2.94 -4.05
CA ARG A 50 9.93 -3.92 -2.99
C ARG A 50 8.70 -4.75 -2.58
N LEU A 51 7.48 -4.22 -2.77
CA LEU A 51 6.25 -4.97 -2.50
C LEU A 51 5.91 -5.97 -3.62
N GLY A 52 6.38 -5.69 -4.85
CA GLY A 52 6.15 -6.54 -6.02
C GLY A 52 6.91 -7.86 -6.00
N THR A 53 8.07 -7.93 -5.33
CA THR A 53 8.96 -9.10 -5.34
C THR A 53 8.55 -10.22 -4.38
N GLY A 54 7.62 -9.95 -3.46
CA GLY A 54 7.07 -10.94 -2.51
C GLY A 54 5.70 -11.51 -2.88
N ARG A 55 5.18 -11.25 -4.09
CA ARG A 55 3.77 -11.54 -4.39
C ARG A 55 3.52 -13.03 -4.68
N SER A 56 3.14 -13.71 -3.61
CA SER A 56 2.37 -14.95 -3.56
C SER A 56 0.96 -14.85 -4.21
N THR A 57 0.70 -13.85 -5.07
CA THR A 57 -0.56 -13.76 -5.85
C THR A 57 -0.74 -14.93 -6.80
N SER A 58 0.35 -15.56 -7.25
CA SER A 58 0.26 -16.76 -8.08
C SER A 58 -0.30 -17.98 -7.31
N ARG A 59 -0.19 -18.03 -5.97
CA ARG A 59 -0.65 -19.21 -5.20
C ARG A 59 -2.17 -19.23 -4.96
N ARG A 60 -2.80 -18.06 -4.84
CA ARG A 60 -4.25 -17.96 -4.57
C ARG A 60 -5.11 -18.00 -5.84
N LEU A 61 -4.53 -17.65 -6.99
CA LEU A 61 -5.16 -17.83 -8.31
C LEU A 61 -4.94 -19.26 -8.86
N ALA A 62 -3.75 -19.85 -8.64
CA ALA A 62 -3.51 -21.26 -9.02
C ALA A 62 -4.42 -22.24 -8.25
N ALA A 63 -4.51 -22.10 -6.92
CA ALA A 63 -5.36 -22.98 -6.10
C ALA A 63 -6.87 -22.82 -6.38
N ARG A 64 -7.30 -21.70 -6.97
CA ARG A 64 -8.71 -21.43 -7.28
C ARG A 64 -9.12 -21.94 -8.67
N ASN A 65 -8.17 -22.17 -9.57
CA ASN A 65 -8.45 -22.75 -10.89
C ASN A 65 -8.43 -24.29 -10.88
N GLU A 66 -7.78 -24.91 -9.90
CA GLU A 66 -7.75 -26.38 -9.78
C GLU A 66 -9.05 -26.98 -9.24
N HIS A 67 -9.82 -26.23 -8.44
CA HIS A 67 -11.09 -26.70 -7.88
C HIS A 67 -12.30 -26.55 -8.82
N VAL A 68 -12.20 -25.76 -9.90
CA VAL A 68 -13.31 -25.53 -10.82
C VAL A 68 -13.43 -26.64 -11.87
N HIS A 69 -12.36 -27.42 -12.11
CA HIS A 69 -12.37 -28.46 -13.14
C HIS A 69 -12.82 -29.86 -12.65
N ASN A 70 -13.24 -30.02 -11.39
CA ASN A 70 -13.51 -31.36 -10.84
C ASN A 70 -14.93 -31.58 -10.26
N THR A 71 -15.93 -30.76 -10.62
CA THR A 71 -17.32 -30.92 -10.12
C THR A 71 -18.39 -30.87 -11.23
N THR A 72 -18.15 -31.54 -12.36
CA THR A 72 -19.24 -31.95 -13.26
C THR A 72 -18.99 -33.39 -13.68
N GLY A 73 -19.50 -34.31 -12.87
CA GLY A 73 -19.67 -35.73 -13.15
C GLY A 73 -21.03 -36.14 -12.63
#